data_AF-A0A958UXV2-F1
#
_entry.id   AF-A0A958UXV2-F1
#
_cell.length_a   1.000
_cell.length_b   1.000
_cell.length_c   1.000
_cell.angle_alpha   90.00
_cell.angle_beta   90.00
_cell.angle_gamma   90.00
#
_symmetry.space_group_name_H-M   'P 1'
#
loop_
_entity.id
_entity.type
_entity.pdbx_description
1 polymer ?
#
loop_
_entity_poly.entity_id
_entity_poly.type
_entity_poly.pdbx_seq_one_letter_code
_entity_poly.pdbx_strand_id
1 'polypeptide(L)'
;MELLDEVKINFDSQGLWVLNIALAVVMFGVALGITVRDFKQLFASPKVVLAGIVSQFVLLPLVTFLVVMLLKPQPSIALGMFMVAACPGGNISNFMTHLARGNTALSVSLTAFSTALALIMTPFNFELYG
;
A
#
# COMPACT_ATOMS: atom_id res chain seq x y z
N MET A 1 27.77 15.40 -2.90
CA MET A 1 26.75 14.58 -2.19
C MET A 1 25.33 15.11 -2.39
N GLU A 2 25.15 16.24 -3.09
CA GLU A 2 23.87 16.81 -3.62
C GLU A 2 23.39 16.22 -4.96
N LEU A 3 24.22 15.41 -5.64
CA LEU A 3 23.97 14.93 -7.01
C LEU A 3 22.70 14.08 -7.17
N LEU A 4 22.21 13.42 -6.10
CA LEU A 4 20.99 12.62 -6.16
C LEU A 4 19.71 13.44 -6.03
N ASP A 5 19.75 14.57 -5.30
CA ASP A 5 18.59 15.45 -5.12
C ASP A 5 18.33 16.31 -6.37
N GLU A 6 19.33 16.43 -7.27
CA GLU A 6 19.23 17.12 -8.55
C GLU A 6 18.76 16.21 -9.71
N VAL A 7 18.61 14.89 -9.49
CA VAL A 7 18.18 13.96 -10.53
C VAL A 7 16.73 14.26 -10.94
N LYS A 8 16.55 14.79 -12.15
CA LYS A 8 15.23 14.90 -12.78
C LYS A 8 14.76 13.54 -13.26
N ILE A 9 13.83 12.93 -12.53
CA ILE A 9 13.12 11.73 -12.98
C ILE A 9 12.12 12.14 -14.07
N ASN A 10 12.32 11.61 -15.28
CA ASN A 10 11.44 11.85 -16.42
C ASN A 10 10.26 10.88 -16.36
N PHE A 11 9.14 11.31 -15.79
CA PHE A 11 7.92 10.50 -15.72
C PHE A 11 7.24 10.51 -17.08
N ASP A 12 7.20 9.36 -17.76
CA ASP A 12 6.40 9.20 -18.96
C ASP A 12 4.90 9.13 -18.59
N SER A 13 4.26 10.29 -18.61
CA SER A 13 2.84 10.46 -18.31
C SER A 13 1.96 9.52 -19.13
N GLN A 14 2.34 9.24 -20.38
CA GLN A 14 1.56 8.36 -21.26
C GLN A 14 1.58 6.91 -20.76
N GLY A 15 2.75 6.37 -20.41
CA GLY A 15 2.87 5.04 -19.80
C GLY A 15 2.07 4.89 -18.49
N LEU A 16 2.04 5.93 -17.65
CA LEU A 16 1.24 5.94 -16.43
C LEU A 16 -0.27 5.86 -16.70
N TRP A 17 -0.77 6.61 -17.69
CA TRP A 17 -2.17 6.55 -18.09
C TRP A 17 -2.55 5.16 -18.62
N VAL A 18 -1.71 4.57 -19.47
CA VAL A 18 -1.92 3.22 -20.01
C VAL A 18 -1.97 2.20 -18.88
N LEU A 19 -1.03 2.26 -17.94
CA LEU A 19 -0.97 1.35 -16.79
C LEU A 19 -2.23 1.49 -15.91
N ASN A 20 -2.65 2.71 -15.60
CA ASN A 20 -3.83 2.95 -14.76
C ASN A 20 -5.11 2.43 -15.42
N ILE A 21 -5.28 2.62 -16.73
CA ILE A 21 -6.42 2.09 -17.49
C ILE A 21 -6.39 0.56 -17.49
N ALA A 22 -5.23 -0.05 -17.75
CA ALA A 22 -5.09 -1.50 -17.74
C ALA A 22 -5.45 -2.09 -16.35
N LEU A 23 -4.95 -1.49 -15.27
CA LEU A 23 -5.27 -1.90 -13.91
C LEU A 23 -6.75 -1.72 -13.59
N ALA A 24 -7.39 -0.65 -14.06
CA ALA A 24 -8.82 -0.43 -13.87
C ALA A 24 -9.65 -1.56 -14.51
N VAL A 25 -9.33 -1.97 -15.75
CA VAL A 25 -10.01 -3.08 -16.43
C VAL A 25 -9.80 -4.40 -15.71
N VAL A 26 -8.55 -4.69 -15.31
CA VAL A 26 -8.22 -5.92 -14.57
C VAL A 26 -8.94 -5.97 -13.21
N MET A 27 -8.95 -4.86 -12.46
CA MET A 27 -9.65 -4.75 -11.18
C MET A 27 -11.16 -4.84 -11.32
N PHE A 28 -11.73 -4.31 -12.39
CA PHE A 28 -13.14 -4.49 -12.69
C PHE A 28 -13.46 -5.98 -12.92
N GLY A 29 -12.65 -6.69 -13.71
CA GLY A 29 -12.79 -8.14 -13.92
C GLY A 29 -12.69 -8.94 -12.62
N VAL A 30 -11.73 -8.60 -11.76
CA VAL A 30 -11.59 -9.20 -10.43
C VAL A 30 -12.83 -8.92 -9.56
N ALA A 31 -13.34 -7.69 -9.57
CA ALA A 31 -14.49 -7.28 -8.76
C ALA A 31 -15.78 -8.03 -9.14
N LEU A 32 -15.98 -8.34 -10.43
CA LEU A 32 -17.13 -9.14 -10.89
C LEU A 32 -17.15 -10.56 -10.30
N GLY A 33 -16.00 -11.10 -9.90
CA GLY A 33 -15.88 -12.41 -9.28
C GLY A 33 -16.08 -12.43 -7.75
N ILE A 34 -16.18 -11.26 -7.10
CA ILE A 34 -16.34 -11.14 -5.66
C ILE A 34 -17.82 -11.14 -5.30
N THR A 35 -18.22 -11.95 -4.32
CA THR A 35 -19.61 -12.05 -3.88
C THR A 35 -19.86 -11.31 -2.59
N VAL A 36 -21.12 -10.90 -2.35
CA VAL A 36 -21.54 -10.30 -1.07
C VAL A 36 -21.29 -11.25 0.12
N ARG A 37 -21.30 -12.56 -0.11
CA ARG A 37 -21.00 -13.58 0.90
C ARG A 37 -19.56 -13.48 1.40
N ASP A 38 -18.62 -13.16 0.51
CA ASP A 38 -17.20 -13.02 0.86
C ASP A 38 -16.98 -11.86 1.84
N PHE A 39 -17.66 -10.73 1.61
CA PHE A 39 -17.66 -9.60 2.54
C PHE A 39 -18.34 -9.96 3.87
N LYS A 40 -19.48 -10.65 3.84
CA LYS A 40 -20.19 -11.06 5.07
C LYS A 40 -19.32 -11.98 5.95
N GLN A 41 -18.59 -12.91 5.33
CA GLN A 41 -17.66 -13.79 6.03
C GLN A 41 -16.47 -13.02 6.61
N LEU A 42 -16.03 -11.96 5.92
CA LEU A 42 -14.98 -11.08 6.41
C LEU A 42 -15.42 -10.29 7.65
N PHE A 43 -16.63 -9.73 7.66
CA PHE A 43 -17.19 -9.07 8.85
C PHE A 43 -17.38 -10.03 10.03
N ALA A 44 -17.61 -11.33 9.76
CA ALA A 44 -17.64 -12.36 10.80
C ALA A 44 -16.25 -12.71 11.36
N SER A 45 -15.17 -12.32 10.66
CA SER A 45 -13.78 -12.65 11.03
C SER A 45 -12.88 -11.40 11.10
N PRO A 46 -13.19 -10.41 11.98
CA PRO A 46 -12.50 -9.13 12.02
C PRO A 46 -11.01 -9.24 12.37
N LYS A 47 -10.60 -10.33 13.02
CA LYS A 47 -9.20 -10.60 13.42
C LYS A 47 -8.25 -10.55 12.23
N VAL A 48 -8.67 -11.06 11.07
CA VAL A 48 -7.81 -11.14 9.87
C VAL A 48 -7.63 -9.75 9.25
N VAL A 49 -8.69 -8.93 9.24
CA VAL A 49 -8.64 -7.55 8.76
C VAL A 49 -7.75 -6.69 9.67
N LEU A 50 -7.92 -6.81 10.98
CA LEU A 50 -7.10 -6.12 11.97
C LEU A 50 -5.62 -6.50 11.85
N ALA A 51 -5.30 -7.78 11.70
CA ALA A 51 -3.93 -8.23 11.48
C ALA A 51 -3.31 -7.58 10.22
N GLY A 52 -4.07 -7.51 9.13
CA GLY A 52 -3.64 -6.82 7.91
C GLY A 52 -3.39 -5.32 8.13
N ILE A 53 -4.32 -4.61 8.77
CA ILE A 53 -4.18 -3.17 9.06
C ILE A 53 -2.97 -2.90 9.97
N VAL A 54 -2.78 -3.69 11.03
CA VAL A 54 -1.63 -3.56 11.94
C VAL A 54 -0.32 -3.83 11.19
N SER A 55 -0.31 -4.83 10.29
CA SER A 55 0.88 -5.10 9.49
C SER A 55 1.23 -3.94 8.55
N GLN A 56 0.22 -3.29 7.96
CA GLN A 56 0.39 -2.17 7.04
C GLN A 56 0.89 -0.90 7.74
N PHE A 57 0.26 -0.51 8.85
CA PHE A 57 0.53 0.80 9.47
C PHE A 57 1.43 0.76 10.70
N VAL A 58 1.82 -0.43 11.18
CA VAL A 58 2.73 -0.56 12.33
C VAL A 58 3.96 -1.35 11.95
N LEU A 59 3.81 -2.57 11.44
CA LEU A 59 4.97 -3.42 11.13
C LEU A 59 5.80 -2.85 9.98
N LEU A 60 5.17 -2.42 8.88
CA LEU A 60 5.91 -1.88 7.73
C LEU A 60 6.68 -0.58 8.04
N PRO A 61 6.09 0.43 8.71
CA PRO A 61 6.85 1.61 9.18
C PRO A 61 7.97 1.24 10.15
N LEU A 62 7.73 0.33 11.10
CA LEU A 62 8.75 -0.12 12.04
C LEU A 62 9.93 -0.81 11.34
N VAL A 63 9.64 -1.70 10.39
CA VAL A 63 10.69 -2.36 9.58
C VAL A 63 11.46 -1.31 8.78
N THR A 64 10.78 -0.33 8.20
CA THR A 64 11.41 0.77 7.45
C THR A 64 12.35 1.58 8.35
N PHE A 65 11.91 1.91 9.57
CA PHE A 65 12.73 2.59 10.57
C PHE A 65 14.00 1.79 10.93
N LEU A 66 13.87 0.49 11.16
CA LEU A 66 15.02 -0.40 11.42
C LEU A 66 15.99 -0.43 10.23
N VAL A 67 15.48 -0.52 9.01
CA VAL A 67 16.29 -0.50 7.79
C VAL A 67 17.03 0.83 7.63
N VAL A 68 16.36 1.96 7.88
CA VAL A 68 16.99 3.29 7.83
C VAL A 68 18.08 3.42 8.90
N MET A 69 17.87 2.93 10.11
CA MET A 69 18.91 2.95 11.16
C MET A 69 20.13 2.09 10.82
N LEU A 70 19.92 0.95 10.16
CA LEU A 70 21.00 0.04 9.77
C LEU A 70 21.79 0.57 8.57
N LEU A 71 21.10 1.06 7.54
CA LEU A 71 21.72 1.49 6.27
C LEU A 71 22.19 2.95 6.28
N LYS A 72 21.62 3.78 7.16
CA LYS A 72 21.89 5.23 7.26
C LYS A 72 21.87 5.93 5.89
N PRO A 73 20.76 5.83 5.13
CA PRO A 73 20.64 6.51 3.84
C PRO A 73 20.64 8.04 4.02
N GLN A 74 20.81 8.76 2.91
CA GLN A 74 20.70 10.22 2.92
C GLN A 74 19.30 10.66 3.42
N PRO A 75 19.19 11.81 4.11
CA PRO A 75 17.91 12.26 4.68
C PRO A 75 16.76 12.35 3.67
N SER A 76 17.03 12.77 2.43
CA SER A 76 16.01 12.84 1.36
C SER A 76 15.45 11.47 0.99
N ILE A 77 16.31 10.45 0.93
CA ILE A 77 15.91 9.06 0.67
C ILE A 77 15.16 8.48 1.86
N ALA A 78 15.66 8.71 3.10
CA ALA A 78 15.00 8.25 4.32
C ALA A 78 13.56 8.78 4.41
N LEU A 79 13.37 10.07 4.14
CA LEU A 79 12.05 10.72 4.11
C LEU A 79 11.13 10.07 3.07
N GLY A 80 11.64 9.79 1.87
CA GLY A 80 10.90 9.07 0.83
C GLY A 80 10.50 7.66 1.25
N MET A 81 11.39 6.93 1.93
CA MET A 81 11.09 5.60 2.47
C MET A 81 9.97 5.64 3.51
N PHE A 82 10.02 6.58 4.46
CA PHE A 82 8.96 6.74 5.46
C PHE A 82 7.63 7.17 4.84
N MET A 83 7.65 8.07 3.85
CA MET A 83 6.45 8.49 3.13
C MET A 83 5.78 7.29 2.44
N VAL A 84 6.56 6.43 1.77
CA VAL A 84 6.05 5.20 1.14
C VAL A 84 5.51 4.23 2.18
N ALA A 85 6.23 4.01 3.29
CA ALA A 85 5.81 3.07 4.33
C ALA A 85 4.54 3.51 5.08
N ALA A 86 4.31 4.82 5.19
CA ALA A 86 3.12 5.37 5.85
C ALA A 86 1.86 5.32 4.97
N CYS A 87 1.98 5.06 3.67
CA CYS A 87 0.87 5.01 2.74
C CYS A 87 0.08 3.68 2.82
N PRO A 88 -1.23 3.71 2.53
CA PRO A 88 -2.04 2.50 2.44
C PRO A 88 -1.63 1.63 1.25
N GLY A 89 -2.06 0.37 1.25
CA GLY A 89 -1.86 -0.53 0.12
C GLY A 89 -2.56 -0.04 -1.15
N GLY A 90 -1.99 -0.33 -2.31
CA GLY A 90 -2.54 0.04 -3.61
C GLY A 90 -3.27 -1.11 -4.34
N ASN A 91 -4.02 -0.77 -5.38
CA ASN A 91 -4.83 -1.72 -6.16
C ASN A 91 -4.02 -2.84 -6.84
N ILE A 92 -2.72 -2.64 -7.07
CA ILE A 92 -1.83 -3.68 -7.61
C ILE A 92 -1.76 -4.88 -6.66
N SER A 93 -1.85 -4.68 -5.35
CA SER A 93 -1.84 -5.77 -4.36
C SER A 93 -3.03 -6.72 -4.51
N ASN A 94 -4.19 -6.21 -4.90
CA ASN A 94 -5.39 -7.00 -5.18
C ASN A 94 -5.18 -7.91 -6.39
N PHE A 95 -4.55 -7.37 -7.45
CA PHE A 95 -4.21 -8.14 -8.63
C PHE A 95 -3.20 -9.25 -8.31
N MET A 96 -2.13 -8.91 -7.58
CA MET A 96 -1.12 -9.88 -7.16
C MET A 96 -1.71 -10.97 -6.26
N THR A 97 -2.60 -10.61 -5.33
CA THR A 97 -3.31 -11.58 -4.48
C THR A 97 -4.15 -12.55 -5.31
N HIS A 98 -4.84 -12.03 -6.33
CA HIS A 98 -5.63 -12.86 -7.24
C HIS A 98 -4.76 -13.85 -8.02
N LEU A 99 -3.65 -13.37 -8.61
CA LEU A 99 -2.68 -14.21 -9.31
C LEU A 99 -2.05 -15.27 -8.40
N ALA A 100 -1.79 -14.92 -7.14
CA ALA A 100 -1.29 -15.83 -6.12
C ALA A 100 -2.35 -16.82 -5.59
N ARG A 101 -3.58 -16.79 -6.12
CA ARG A 101 -4.72 -17.59 -5.65
C ARG A 101 -5.06 -17.37 -4.16
N GLY A 102 -4.75 -16.17 -3.66
CA GLY A 102 -5.07 -15.74 -2.31
C GLY A 102 -6.52 -15.24 -2.20
N ASN A 103 -6.90 -14.85 -0.98
CA ASN A 103 -8.23 -14.28 -0.73
C ASN A 103 -8.32 -12.86 -1.28
N THR A 104 -8.83 -12.72 -2.50
CA THR A 104 -8.93 -11.42 -3.19
C THR A 104 -9.93 -10.50 -2.52
N ALA A 105 -11.04 -11.03 -1.99
CA ALA A 105 -12.03 -10.24 -1.26
C ALA A 105 -11.44 -9.62 0.03
N LEU A 106 -10.59 -10.37 0.74
CA LEU A 106 -9.84 -9.86 1.88
C LEU A 106 -8.88 -8.74 1.47
N SER A 107 -8.12 -8.92 0.39
CA SER A 107 -7.17 -7.91 -0.11
C SER A 107 -7.88 -6.60 -0.51
N VAL A 108 -8.98 -6.71 -1.25
CA VAL A 108 -9.79 -5.55 -1.66
C VAL A 108 -10.35 -4.83 -0.43
N SER A 109 -10.85 -5.58 0.55
CA SER A 109 -11.37 -5.01 1.78
C SER A 109 -10.27 -4.33 2.61
N LEU A 110 -9.10 -4.96 2.76
CA LEU A 110 -7.95 -4.36 3.42
C LEU A 110 -7.51 -3.06 2.73
N THR A 111 -7.49 -3.04 1.41
CA THR A 111 -7.21 -1.82 0.63
C THR A 111 -8.23 -0.73 0.93
N ALA A 112 -9.52 -1.05 0.95
CA ALA A 112 -10.58 -0.08 1.23
C ALA A 112 -10.49 0.49 2.66
N PHE A 113 -10.35 -0.38 3.67
CA PHE A 113 -10.22 0.05 5.06
C PHE A 113 -8.92 0.81 5.32
N SER A 114 -7.79 0.35 4.77
CA SER A 114 -6.52 1.05 4.93
C SER A 114 -6.52 2.41 4.25
N THR A 115 -7.13 2.54 3.07
CA THR A 115 -7.30 3.84 2.39
C THR A 115 -8.14 4.81 3.22
N ALA A 116 -9.21 4.34 3.86
CA ALA A 116 -10.00 5.18 4.77
C ALA A 116 -9.19 5.59 6.01
N LEU A 117 -8.44 4.65 6.62
CA LEU A 117 -7.59 4.93 7.78
C LEU A 117 -6.38 5.82 7.47
N ALA A 118 -5.90 5.81 6.23
CA ALA A 118 -4.71 6.55 5.81
C ALA A 118 -4.80 8.06 6.07
N LEU A 119 -6.01 8.64 6.01
CA LEU A 119 -6.24 10.05 6.33
C LEU A 119 -5.68 10.45 7.70
N ILE A 120 -5.67 9.52 8.66
CA ILE A 120 -5.18 9.74 10.02
C ILE A 120 -3.84 9.02 10.23
N MET A 121 -3.72 7.77 9.76
CA MET A 121 -2.55 6.93 10.03
C MET A 121 -1.30 7.35 9.26
N THR A 122 -1.43 7.92 8.07
CA THR A 122 -0.29 8.38 7.27
C THR A 122 0.40 9.59 7.91
N PRO A 123 -0.28 10.70 8.26
CA PRO A 123 0.38 11.81 8.95
C PRO A 123 0.88 11.39 10.34
N PHE A 124 0.14 10.55 11.07
CA PHE A 124 0.58 10.05 12.38
C PHE A 124 1.87 9.22 12.31
N ASN A 125 1.97 8.28 11.35
CA ASN A 125 3.20 7.52 11.17
C ASN A 125 4.37 8.40 10.76
N PHE A 126 4.12 9.43 9.96
CA PHE A 126 5.15 10.36 9.54
C PHE A 126 5.65 11.22 10.70
N GLU A 127 4.77 11.67 11.60
CA GLU A 127 5.17 12.38 12.82
C GLU A 127 5.96 11.49 13.79
N LEU A 128 5.65 10.19 13.83
CA LEU A 128 6.29 9.25 14.74
C LEU A 128 7.67 8.76 14.27
N TYR A 129 7.82 8.48 12.97
CA TYR A 129 9.02 7.84 12.41
C TYR A 129 9.81 8.72 11.43
N GLY A 130 9.20 9.75 10.85
CA GLY A 130 9.77 10.60 9.81
C GLY A 130 10.75 11.65 10.31
#